data_AF-A0A536DL60-F1
#
_entry.id   AF-A0A536DL60-F1
#
_cell.length_a   1.000
_cell.length_b   1.000
_cell.length_c   1.000
_cell.angle_alpha   90.00
_cell.angle_beta   90.00
_cell.angle_gamma   90.00
#
_symmetry.space_group_name_H-M   'P 1'
#
loop_
_entity.id
_entity.type
_entity.pdbx_description
1 polymer ?
#
loop_
_entity_poly.entity_id
_entity_poly.type
_entity_poly.pdbx_seq_one_letter_code
_entity_poly.pdbx_strand_id
1 'polypeptide(L)' 'MHSVAGDRPRVLVAGAGGFIGHHLTKFLVAHGYWVRGVDIKPPDYE' A
#
# COMPACT_ATOMS: atom_id res chain seq x y z
N MET A 1 19.41 -1.46 -16.20
CA MET A 1 19.93 -0.67 -15.07
C MET A 1 18.89 -0.74 -13.96
N HIS A 2 19.01 -1.71 -13.04
CA HIS A 2 18.22 -1.70 -11.79
C HIS A 2 19.07 -0.96 -10.77
N SER A 3 18.62 0.24 -10.38
CA SER A 3 19.22 1.01 -9.28
C SER A 3 18.89 0.28 -7.98
N VAL A 4 19.92 -0.15 -7.24
CA VAL A 4 19.77 -0.78 -5.93
C VAL A 4 19.62 0.32 -4.88
N ALA A 5 18.53 1.08 -4.95
CA ALA A 5 18.05 1.85 -3.81
C ALA A 5 17.37 0.84 -2.88
N GLY A 6 18.17 0.19 -2.03
CA GLY A 6 17.84 -0.92 -1.10
C GLY A 6 16.42 -1.47 -1.18
N ASP A 7 16.26 -2.66 -1.79
CA ASP A 7 14.97 -3.32 -2.01
C ASP A 7 14.09 -3.25 -0.76
N ARG A 8 13.18 -2.27 -0.74
CA ARG A 8 12.21 -2.18 0.35
C ARG A 8 11.27 -3.37 0.24
N PRO A 9 10.99 -4.06 1.35
CA PRO A 9 10.06 -5.18 1.33
C PRO A 9 8.73 -4.79 0.71
N ARG A 10 8.18 -5.69 -0.09
CA ARG A 10 6.83 -5.56 -0.62
C ARG A 10 5.84 -5.76 0.52
N VAL A 11 4.88 -4.84 0.66
CA VAL A 11 3.90 -4.87 1.75
C VAL A 11 2.51 -5.23 1.22
N LEU A 12 1.81 -6.15 1.89
CA LEU A 12 0.39 -6.41 1.68
C LEU A 12 -0.41 -5.78 2.81
N VAL A 13 -1.43 -5.00 2.47
CA VAL A 13 -2.36 -4.41 3.44
C VAL A 13 -3.73 -5.02 3.22
N ALA A 14 -4.21 -5.82 4.18
CA ALA A 14 -5.58 -6.32 4.21
C ALA A 14 -6.50 -5.28 4.86
N GLY A 15 -7.69 -5.07 4.31
CA GLY A 15 -8.60 -3.99 4.72
C GLY A 15 -8.17 -2.61 4.20
N ALA A 16 -7.50 -2.57 3.03
CA ALA A 16 -6.92 -1.34 2.48
C ALA A 16 -7.96 -0.27 2.09
N GLY A 17 -9.23 -0.63 1.92
CA GLY A 17 -10.34 0.28 1.65
C GLY A 17 -10.99 0.85 2.91
N GLY A 18 -10.68 0.32 4.10
CA GLY A 18 -11.14 0.86 5.37
C GLY A 18 -10.40 2.14 5.79
N PHE A 19 -10.92 2.83 6.83
CA PHE A 19 -10.33 4.09 7.33
C PHE A 19 -8.83 3.98 7.61
N ILE A 20 -8.43 3.05 8.48
CA ILE A 20 -7.03 2.89 8.88
C ILE A 20 -6.18 2.32 7.73
N GLY A 21 -6.71 1.35 6.99
CA GLY A 21 -5.99 0.70 5.90
C GLY A 21 -5.64 1.65 4.77
N HIS A 22 -6.53 2.59 4.43
CA HIS A 22 -6.29 3.63 3.43
C HIS A 22 -5.16 4.57 3.85
N HIS A 23 -5.21 5.07 5.10
CA HIS A 23 -4.17 5.96 5.63
C HIS A 23 -2.81 5.27 5.72
N LEU A 24 -2.78 4.01 6.17
CA LEU A 24 -1.56 3.20 6.20
C LEU A 24 -0.99 2.97 4.79
N THR A 25 -1.84 2.64 3.82
CA THR A 25 -1.44 2.45 2.42
C THR A 25 -0.83 3.73 1.87
N LYS A 26 -1.48 4.89 2.05
CA LYS A 26 -0.95 6.20 1.65
C LYS A 26 0.39 6.51 2.30
N PHE A 27 0.53 6.25 3.60
CA PHE A 27 1.77 6.44 4.34
C PHE A 27 2.91 5.60 3.74
N LEU A 28 2.69 4.29 3.54
CA LEU A 28 3.72 3.38 3.01
C LEU A 28 4.13 3.74 1.58
N VAL A 29 3.17 4.08 0.71
CA VAL A 29 3.45 4.53 -0.66
C VAL A 29 4.27 5.83 -0.64
N ALA A 30 3.91 6.81 0.20
CA ALA A 30 4.66 8.07 0.34
C ALA A 30 6.10 7.85 0.83
N HIS A 31 6.34 6.77 1.58
CA HIS A 31 7.67 6.38 2.01
C HIS A 31 8.42 5.54 0.95
N GLY A 32 7.84 5.25 -0.22
CA GLY A 32 8.51 4.52 -1.30
C GLY A 32 8.47 2.99 -1.16
N TYR A 33 7.54 2.45 -0.37
CA TYR A 33 7.27 1.01 -0.38
C TYR A 33 6.43 0.64 -1.60
N TRP A 34 6.67 -0.56 -2.15
CA TRP A 34 5.70 -1.19 -3.05
C TRP A 34 4.60 -1.83 -2.20
N VAL A 35 3.35 -1.40 -2.40
CA VAL A 35 2.21 -1.80 -1.57
C VAL A 35 1.13 -2.45 -2.43
N ARG A 36 0.63 -3.61 -1.97
CA ARG A 36 -0.58 -4.25 -2.51
C ARG A 36 -1.71 -4.13 -1.48
N GLY A 37 -2.66 -3.25 -1.76
CA GLY A 37 -3.91 -3.18 -1.01
C GLY A 37 -4.86 -4.31 -1.40
N VAL A 38 -5.49 -4.94 -0.41
CA VAL A 38 -6.55 -5.94 -0.59
C VAL A 38 -7.69 -5.61 0.36
N ASP A 39 -8.92 -5.67 -0.13
CA ASP A 39 -10.13 -5.53 0.67
C ASP A 39 -11.20 -6.49 0.15
N ILE A 40 -12.18 -6.81 0.99
CA ILE A 40 -13.32 -7.65 0.63
C ILE A 40 -14.35 -6.84 -0.16
N LYS A 41 -14.44 -5.53 0.14
CA LYS A 41 -15.35 -4.63 -0.57
C LYS A 41 -14.57 -3.82 -1.61
N PRO A 42 -15.10 -3.65 -2.83
CA PRO A 42 -14.57 -2.66 -3.75
C PRO A 42 -14.68 -1.27 -3.11
N PRO A 43 -13.82 -0.30 -3.49
CA PRO A 43 -13.94 1.06 -2.99
C PRO A 43 -15.34 1.59 -3.30
N ASP A 44 -16.05 2.10 -2.28
CA ASP A 44 -17.36 2.70 -2.50
C ASP A 44 -17.23 4.03 -3.28
N TYR A 45 -16.08 4.73 -3.17
CA TYR A 45 -15.70 5.97 -3.89
C TYR A 45 -14.16 6.11 -3.98
N GLU A 46 -13.65 6.89 -4.96
CA GLU A 46 -12.24 7.32 -5.07
C GLU A 46 -11.90 8.50 -4.13
#